data_AF-A0A812FSJ0-F1
#
_entry.id   AF-A0A812FSJ0-F1
#
_cell.length_a   1.000
_cell.length_b   1.000
_cell.length_c   1.000
_cell.angle_alpha   90.00
_cell.angle_beta   90.00
_cell.angle_gamma   90.00
#
_symmetry.space_group_name_H-M   'P 1'
#
loop_
_entity.id
_entity.type
_entity.pdbx_description
1 polymer ?
#
loop_
_entity_poly.entity_id
_entity_poly.type
_entity_poly.pdbx_seq_one_letter_code
_entity_poly.pdbx_strand_id
1 'polypeptide(L)' 'MTENRNRKPLDSQIDAIKVPPHSLEAEQSVIGGLLLDNERWDTVAERVVSSDFYSRPHRLIFDGVKSILEAGKPLDLIPL' A
#
# COMPACT_ATOMS: atom_id res chain seq x y z
N MET A 1 38.30 -9.65 30.99
CA MET A 1 39.01 -9.50 29.70
C MET A 1 38.63 -10.75 28.90
N THR A 2 37.89 -10.75 27.80
CA THR A 2 37.56 -9.69 26.83
C THR A 2 36.38 -10.18 25.96
N GLU A 3 35.54 -9.23 25.55
CA GLU A 3 34.71 -9.17 24.34
C GLU A 3 33.54 -10.14 24.10
N ASN A 4 32.36 -9.63 24.50
CA ASN A 4 31.06 -9.83 23.88
C ASN A 4 31.15 -9.89 22.34
N ARG A 5 30.82 -11.05 21.75
CA ARG A 5 30.63 -11.21 20.29
C ARG A 5 29.33 -10.53 19.87
N ASN A 6 29.39 -9.22 19.62
CA ASN A 6 28.36 -8.47 18.92
C ASN A 6 28.33 -8.88 17.44
N ARG A 7 27.72 -10.02 17.12
CA ARG A 7 27.36 -10.38 15.74
C ARG A 7 25.91 -9.97 15.51
N LYS A 8 25.69 -8.84 14.84
CA LYS A 8 24.55 -8.61 13.93
C LYS A 8 24.59 -7.18 13.35
N PRO A 9 25.21 -7.02 12.17
CA PRO A 9 24.63 -6.12 11.17
C PRO A 9 24.46 -6.74 9.77
N LEU A 10 25.05 -7.92 9.51
CA LEU A 10 25.05 -8.55 8.17
C LEU A 10 23.74 -9.26 7.83
N ASP A 11 23.09 -9.94 8.78
CA ASP A 11 21.86 -10.71 8.51
C ASP A 11 20.68 -9.80 8.09
N SER A 12 20.57 -8.62 8.71
CA SER A 12 19.45 -7.70 8.45
C SER A 12 19.47 -7.08 7.05
N GLN A 13 20.66 -6.96 6.43
CA GLN A 13 20.79 -6.48 5.06
C GLN A 13 20.42 -7.56 4.03
N ILE A 14 20.62 -8.85 4.35
CA ILE A 14 20.29 -9.96 3.45
C ILE A 14 18.77 -10.21 3.44
N ASP A 15 18.09 -10.05 4.58
CA ASP A 15 16.63 -10.17 4.67
C ASP A 15 15.89 -9.09 3.87
N ALA A 16 16.45 -7.87 3.79
CA ALA A 16 15.91 -6.79 2.96
C ALA A 16 15.95 -7.09 1.46
N ILE A 17 16.84 -7.98 1.00
CA ILE A 17 16.96 -8.38 -0.41
C ILE A 17 15.87 -9.40 -0.80
N LYS A 18 15.26 -10.09 0.18
CA LYS A 18 14.19 -11.07 -0.06
C LYS A 18 12.80 -10.46 -0.19
N VAL A 19 12.61 -9.23 0.29
CA VAL A 19 11.32 -8.55 0.21
C VAL A 19 11.29 -7.74 -1.09
N PRO A 20 10.27 -7.92 -1.95
CA PRO A 20 10.11 -7.07 -3.12
C PRO A 20 10.13 -5.58 -2.71
N PRO A 21 10.76 -4.71 -3.51
CA PRO A 21 10.75 -3.28 -3.23
C PRO A 21 9.29 -2.80 -3.15
N HIS A 22 8.90 -2.27 -2.00
CA HIS A 22 7.57 -1.75 -1.73
C HIS A 22 7.69 -0.33 -1.15
N SER A 23 6.66 0.49 -1.36
CA SER A 23 6.58 1.84 -0.79
C SER A 23 5.19 2.05 -0.20
N LEU A 24 5.12 2.06 1.13
CA LEU A 24 3.88 2.35 1.85
C LEU A 24 3.35 3.76 1.56
N GLU A 25 4.25 4.71 1.34
CA GLU A 25 3.90 6.09 0.97
C GLU A 25 3.27 6.16 -0.43
N ALA A 26 3.78 5.38 -1.38
CA ALA A 26 3.16 5.28 -2.70
C ALA A 26 1.77 4.64 -2.62
N GLU A 27 1.60 3.59 -1.83
CA GLU A 27 0.29 2.96 -1.59
C GLU A 27 -0.71 3.96 -0.98
N GLN A 28 -0.29 4.72 0.04
CA GLN A 28 -1.10 5.77 0.65
C GLN A 28 -1.46 6.87 -0.35
N SER A 29 -0.53 7.25 -1.23
CA SER A 29 -0.74 8.27 -2.26
C SER A 29 -1.77 7.83 -3.30
N VAL A 30 -1.76 6.56 -3.71
CA VAL A 30 -2.76 6.00 -4.62
C VAL A 30 -4.14 6.01 -3.98
N ILE A 31 -4.27 5.49 -2.75
CA ILE A 31 -5.54 5.46 -2.02
C ILE A 31 -6.05 6.88 -1.77
N GLY A 32 -5.20 7.76 -1.24
CA GLY A 32 -5.55 9.16 -0.97
C GLY A 32 -5.98 9.91 -2.23
N GLY A 33 -5.28 9.68 -3.35
CA GLY A 33 -5.66 10.26 -4.64
C GLY A 33 -7.04 9.81 -5.10
N LEU A 34 -7.36 8.52 -5.02
CA LEU A 34 -8.68 7.99 -5.36
C LEU A 34 -9.78 8.51 -4.44
N LEU A 35 -9.49 8.65 -3.15
CA LEU A 35 -10.40 9.19 -2.15
C LEU A 35 -10.73 10.67 -2.42
N LEU A 36 -9.77 11.45 -2.94
CA LEU A 36 -9.97 12.85 -3.31
C LEU A 36 -10.63 13.04 -4.68
N ASP A 37 -10.33 12.16 -5.63
CA ASP A 37 -10.80 12.25 -7.02
C ASP A 37 -11.25 10.86 -7.51
N ASN A 38 -12.53 10.57 -7.29
CA ASN A 38 -13.13 9.28 -7.64
C ASN A 38 -13.22 9.05 -9.15
N GLU A 39 -13.20 10.12 -9.98
CA GLU A 39 -13.29 10.01 -11.44
C GLU A 39 -12.04 9.36 -12.04
N ARG A 40 -10.92 9.33 -11.29
CA ARG A 40 -9.69 8.65 -11.71
C ARG A 40 -9.73 7.14 -11.57
N TRP A 41 -10.80 6.59 -11.01
CA TRP A 41 -10.94 5.15 -10.78
C TRP A 41 -10.64 4.31 -12.02
N ASP A 42 -11.25 4.61 -13.16
CA ASP A 42 -11.09 3.83 -14.38
C ASP A 42 -9.63 3.74 -14.82
N THR A 43 -8.91 4.87 -14.73
CA THR A 43 -7.48 4.93 -15.10
C THR A 43 -6.58 4.18 -14.11
N VAL A 44 -6.94 4.14 -12.83
CA VAL A 44 -6.16 3.45 -11.80
C VAL A 44 -6.42 1.94 -11.85
N ALA A 45 -7.68 1.54 -12.02
CA ALA A 45 -8.11 0.14 -12.07
C ALA A 45 -7.53 -0.64 -13.26
N GLU A 46 -7.17 0.06 -14.35
CA GLU A 46 -6.44 -0.53 -15.48
C GLU A 46 -4.99 -0.93 -15.15
N ARG A 47 -4.39 -0.30 -14.14
CA ARG A 47 -2.95 -0.41 -13.86
C ARG A 47 -2.62 -1.08 -12.53
N VAL A 48 -3.53 -0.98 -11.56
CA VAL A 48 -3.30 -1.40 -10.19
C VAL A 48 -4.45 -2.27 -9.72
N VAL A 49 -4.12 -3.44 -9.18
CA VAL A 49 -5.06 -4.33 -8.50
C VAL A 49 -4.73 -4.41 -7.01
N SER A 50 -5.70 -4.83 -6.20
CA SER A 50 -5.56 -4.90 -4.75
C SER A 50 -4.38 -5.76 -4.32
N SER A 51 -4.03 -6.81 -5.07
CA SER A 51 -2.87 -7.67 -4.76
C SER A 51 -1.51 -6.99 -4.92
N ASP A 52 -1.44 -5.85 -5.60
CA ASP A 52 -0.18 -5.10 -5.81
C ASP A 52 0.24 -4.34 -4.54
N PHE A 53 -0.70 -4.08 -3.64
CA PHE A 53 -0.40 -3.45 -2.35
C PHE A 53 0.26 -4.46 -1.42
N TYR A 54 1.40 -4.09 -0.84
CA TYR A 54 2.13 -4.90 0.13
C TYR A 54 1.40 -4.95 1.49
N SER A 55 0.85 -3.82 1.93
CA SER A 55 0.12 -3.70 3.20
C SER A 55 -1.25 -4.35 3.13
N ARG A 56 -1.52 -5.35 3.99
CA ARG A 56 -2.85 -5.97 4.11
C ARG A 56 -3.95 -4.93 4.39
N PRO A 57 -3.78 -3.96 5.32
CA PRO A 57 -4.74 -2.86 5.47
C PRO A 57 -5.04 -2.11 4.17
N HIS A 58 -4.02 -1.77 3.38
CA HIS A 58 -4.22 -1.04 2.12
C HIS A 58 -4.96 -1.87 1.08
N ARG A 59 -4.70 -3.19 1.02
CA ARG A 59 -5.51 -4.12 0.19
C ARG A 59 -6.98 -4.02 0.51
N LEU A 60 -7.33 -4.11 1.80
CA LEU A 60 -8.72 -4.07 2.25
C LEU A 60 -9.39 -2.73 1.96
N ILE A 61 -8.65 -1.62 2.13
CA ILE A 61 -9.16 -0.29 1.80
C ILE A 61 -9.42 -0.18 0.29
N PHE A 62 -8.46 -0.60 -0.53
CA PHE A 62 -8.60 -0.56 -1.99
C PHE A 62 -9.76 -1.44 -2.48
N ASP A 63 -9.95 -2.63 -1.91
CA ASP A 63 -11.09 -3.50 -2.22
C ASP A 63 -12.44 -2.86 -1.84
N GLY A 64 -12.49 -2.16 -0.70
CA GLY A 64 -13.67 -1.41 -0.27
C GLY A 64 -13.99 -0.25 -1.23
N VAL A 65 -12.97 0.54 -1.58
CA VAL A 65 -13.06 1.62 -2.57
C VAL A 65 -13.58 1.09 -3.90
N LYS A 66 -12.96 0.01 -4.42
CA LYS A 66 -13.38 -0.69 -5.63
C LYS A 66 -14.85 -1.06 -5.58
N SER A 67 -15.29 -1.72 -4.52
CA SER A 67 -16.67 -2.22 -4.39
C SER A 67 -17.71 -1.09 -4.40
N ILE A 68 -17.37 0.07 -3.82
CA ILE A 68 -18.25 1.24 -3.77
C ILE A 68 -18.32 1.91 -5.16
N LEU A 69 -17.17 2.11 -5.79
CA LEU A 69 -17.08 2.79 -7.09
C LEU A 69 -17.65 1.94 -8.23
N GLU A 70 -17.42 0.62 -8.24
CA GLU A 70 -18.04 -0.32 -9.19
C GLU A 70 -19.56 -0.40 -9.01
N ALA A 71 -20.08 -0.13 -7.81
CA ALA A 71 -21.51 0.01 -7.57
C ALA A 71 -22.08 1.37 -8.03
N GLY A 72 -21.27 2.22 -8.67
CA GLY A 72 -21.66 3.55 -9.16
C GLY A 72 -21.95 4.54 -8.04
N LYS A 73 -21.47 4.28 -6.82
CA LYS A 73 -21.66 5.18 -5.68
C LYS A 73 -20.40 6.03 -5.50
N PRO A 74 -20.54 7.34 -5.27
CA PRO A 74 -19.40 8.17 -4.88
C PRO A 74 -18.90 7.74 -3.51
N LEU A 75 -17.58 7.83 -3.30
CA LEU A 75 -17.00 7.69 -1.98
C LEU A 75 -17.36 8.92 -1.14
N ASP A 76 -18.01 8.70 -0.02
CA ASP A 76 -18.36 9.78 0.88
C ASP A 76 -17.14 10.05 1.79
N LEU A 77 -16.31 11.02 1.39
CA LEU A 77 -15.19 11.46 2.20
C LEU A 77 -15.69 12.45 3.25
N ILE A 78 -15.80 12.00 4.51
CA ILE A 78 -16.07 12.92 5.62
C ILE A 78 -14.79 13.76 5.85
N PRO A 79 -14.84 15.10 5.76
CA PRO A 79 -13.67 15.93 6.08
C PRO A 79 -13.29 15.75 7.55
N LEU A 80 -12.00 15.48 7.81
CA LEU A 80 -11.40 15.39 9.15
C LEU A 80 -11.07 16.79 9.72
#